data_AF-A0A485N087-F1
#
_entry.id   AF-A0A485N087-F1
#
_cell.length_a   1.000
_cell.length_b   1.000
_cell.length_c   1.000
_cell.angle_alpha   90.00
_cell.angle_beta   90.00
_cell.angle_gamma   90.00
#
_symmetry.space_group_name_H-M   'P 1'
#
loop_
_entity.id
_entity.type
_entity.pdbx_description
1 polymer ?
#
loop_
_entity_poly.entity_id
_entity_poly.type
_entity_poly.pdbx_seq_one_letter_code
_entity_poly.pdbx_strand_id
1 'polypeptide(L)'
;MDVKGLVYQWIGWDMDKYILRGDETFAILSCPVAHRKQLFLTTNSPFSFMNKGMWHRVGPDWRQLFSMVIVQTDKPSFFTD
;
A
#
# COMPACT_ATOMS: atom_id res chain seq x y z
N MET A 1 19.62 15.04 2.95
CA MET A 1 18.60 14.26 2.20
C MET A 1 18.62 12.84 2.74
N ASP A 2 17.48 12.33 3.22
CA ASP A 2 17.37 10.95 3.72
C ASP A 2 17.38 9.96 2.56
N VAL A 3 18.17 8.89 2.69
CA VAL A 3 18.28 7.79 1.71
C VAL A 3 16.90 7.18 1.42
N LYS A 4 16.02 7.08 2.41
CA LYS A 4 14.66 6.56 2.23
C LYS A 4 13.85 7.39 1.23
N GLY A 5 13.99 8.72 1.28
CA GLY A 5 13.30 9.63 0.36
C GLY A 5 13.71 9.43 -1.10
N LEU A 6 15.01 9.19 -1.34
CA LEU A 6 15.56 8.94 -2.68
C LEU A 6 15.07 7.61 -3.25
N VAL A 7 15.02 6.55 -2.43
CA VAL A 7 14.49 5.24 -2.84
C VAL A 7 13.04 5.35 -3.30
N TYR A 8 12.19 6.08 -2.56
CA TYR A 8 10.81 6.28 -2.95
C TYR A 8 10.66 7.07 -4.26
N GLN A 9 11.56 8.03 -4.52
CA GLN A 9 11.58 8.76 -5.79
C GLN A 9 11.97 7.87 -6.96
N TRP A 10 13.04 7.07 -6.83
CA TRP A 10 13.50 6.18 -7.89
C TRP A 10 12.48 5.11 -8.25
N ILE A 11 11.90 4.46 -7.25
CA ILE A 11 10.84 3.46 -7.49
C ILE A 11 9.60 4.14 -8.07
N GLY A 12 9.27 5.36 -7.61
CA GLY A 12 8.13 6.11 -8.13
C GLY A 12 8.28 6.56 -9.59
N TRP A 13 9.50 6.63 -10.13
CA TRP A 13 9.76 6.95 -11.53
C TRP A 13 9.56 5.76 -12.47
N ASP A 14 9.85 4.54 -12.02
CA ASP A 14 9.72 3.33 -12.82
C ASP A 14 9.05 2.21 -12.02
N MET A 15 7.76 2.38 -11.74
CA MET A 15 7.02 1.43 -10.93
C MET A 15 6.86 0.07 -11.62
N ASP A 16 6.80 0.02 -12.95
CA ASP A 16 6.65 -1.22 -13.71
C ASP A 16 7.84 -2.16 -13.55
N LYS A 17 9.04 -1.60 -13.40
CA LYS A 17 10.27 -2.37 -13.16
C LYS A 17 10.34 -2.97 -11.75
N TYR A 18 9.76 -2.31 -10.75
CA TYR A 18 9.95 -2.67 -9.34
C TYR A 18 8.70 -3.26 -8.67
N ILE A 19 7.52 -3.07 -9.25
CA ILE A 19 6.26 -3.56 -8.71
C ILE A 19 5.69 -4.59 -9.67
N LEU A 20 5.78 -5.86 -9.28
CA LEU A 20 5.15 -6.96 -10.02
C LEU A 20 3.64 -6.74 -10.07
N ARG A 21 3.10 -6.55 -11.28
CA ARG A 21 1.66 -6.54 -11.51
C ARG A 21 1.15 -7.98 -11.51
N GLY A 22 0.10 -8.22 -10.75
CA GLY A 22 -0.64 -9.48 -10.80
C GLY A 22 -2.12 -9.13 -10.73
N ASP A 23 -2.86 -9.47 -11.78
CA ASP A 23 -4.30 -9.20 -11.93
C ASP A 23 -5.12 -9.81 -10.78
N GLU A 24 -4.56 -10.81 -10.10
CA GLU A 24 -5.15 -11.50 -8.97
C GLU A 24 -5.17 -10.66 -7.68
N THR A 25 -4.34 -9.60 -7.57
CA THR A 25 -4.22 -8.84 -6.31
C THR A 25 -5.56 -8.22 -5.90
N PHE A 26 -6.32 -7.67 -6.86
CA PHE A 26 -7.64 -7.12 -6.60
C PHE A 26 -8.62 -8.21 -6.17
N ALA A 27 -8.64 -9.35 -6.88
CA ALA A 27 -9.52 -10.47 -6.57
C ALA A 27 -9.27 -11.00 -5.15
N ILE A 28 -8.00 -11.18 -4.77
CA ILE A 28 -7.61 -11.64 -3.44
C ILE A 28 -8.03 -10.64 -2.36
N LEU A 29 -7.85 -9.33 -2.57
CA LEU A 29 -8.24 -8.31 -1.60
C LEU A 29 -9.76 -8.12 -1.51
N SER A 30 -10.48 -8.31 -2.61
CA SER A 30 -11.94 -8.19 -2.65
C SER A 30 -12.66 -9.36 -1.98
N CYS A 31 -12.07 -10.56 -1.99
CA CYS A 31 -12.69 -11.77 -1.45
C CYS A 31 -13.01 -11.65 0.06
N PRO A 32 -12.07 -11.26 0.95
CA PRO A 32 -12.38 -11.01 2.35
C PRO A 32 -13.46 -9.96 2.58
N VAL A 33 -13.46 -8.87 1.79
CA VAL A 33 -14.44 -7.79 1.88
C VAL A 33 -15.84 -8.30 1.52
N ALA A 34 -15.95 -9.08 0.44
CA ALA A 34 -17.20 -9.74 0.03
C ALA A 34 -17.75 -10.67 1.13
N HIS A 35 -16.88 -11.27 1.93
CA HIS A 35 -17.22 -12.09 3.08
C HIS A 35 -17.34 -11.30 4.40
N ARG A 36 -17.60 -9.98 4.33
CA ARG A 36 -17.81 -9.06 5.47
C ARG A 36 -16.63 -8.97 6.45
N LYS A 37 -15.42 -9.29 6.02
CA LYS A 37 -14.22 -9.05 6.83
C LYS A 37 -13.75 -7.61 6.63
N GLN A 38 -13.32 -6.98 7.72
CA GLN A 38 -12.71 -5.66 7.68
C GLN A 38 -11.21 -5.81 7.41
N LEU A 39 -10.71 -5.12 6.38
CA LEU A 39 -9.29 -5.05 6.07
C LEU A 39 -8.69 -3.75 6.57
N PHE A 40 -7.48 -3.84 7.10
CA PHE A 40 -6.69 -2.70 7.56
C PHE A 40 -5.33 -2.73 6.86
N LEU A 41 -4.89 -1.58 6.36
CA LEU A 41 -3.56 -1.42 5.76
C LEU A 41 -2.68 -0.60 6.70
N THR A 42 -1.50 -1.11 7.03
CA THR A 42 -0.54 -0.43 7.92
C THR A 42 0.84 -0.42 7.30
N THR A 43 1.40 0.76 7.02
CA THR A 43 2.69 0.91 6.32
C THR A 43 3.59 1.94 6.99
N ASN A 44 4.90 1.68 6.98
CA ASN A 44 5.93 2.64 7.42
C ASN A 44 6.26 3.66 6.31
N SER A 45 5.77 3.45 5.09
CA SER A 45 5.99 4.35 3.96
C SER A 45 5.05 5.56 4.01
N PRO A 46 5.47 6.71 3.44
CA PRO A 46 4.60 7.85 3.25
C PRO A 46 3.39 7.50 2.38
N PHE A 47 2.25 8.15 2.67
CA PHE A 47 1.02 7.95 1.91
C PHE A 47 1.18 8.22 0.42
N SER A 48 1.95 9.23 0.03
CA SER A 48 2.16 9.60 -1.38
C SER A 48 2.81 8.48 -2.20
N PHE A 49 3.75 7.75 -1.61
CA PHE A 49 4.39 6.60 -2.24
C PHE A 49 3.44 5.40 -2.32
N MET A 50 2.81 5.06 -1.19
CA MET A 50 1.88 3.95 -1.11
C MET A 50 0.67 4.15 -2.05
N ASN A 51 0.10 5.35 -2.11
CA ASN A 51 -1.02 5.66 -2.98
C ASN A 51 -0.69 5.46 -4.45
N LYS A 52 0.50 5.85 -4.89
CA LYS A 52 0.99 5.62 -6.25
C LYS A 52 1.11 4.12 -6.56
N GLY A 53 1.73 3.36 -5.65
CA GLY A 53 1.88 1.91 -5.82
C GLY A 53 0.55 1.16 -5.82
N MET A 54 -0.37 1.50 -4.92
CA MET A 54 -1.69 0.86 -4.86
C MET A 54 -2.57 1.23 -6.04
N TRP A 55 -2.53 2.50 -6.49
CA TRP A 55 -3.21 2.89 -7.72
C TRP A 55 -2.70 2.09 -8.92
N HIS A 56 -1.38 1.95 -9.02
CA HIS A 56 -0.74 1.20 -10.09
C HIS A 56 -1.05 -0.32 -10.05
N ARG A 57 -1.14 -0.92 -8.86
CA ARG A 57 -1.31 -2.37 -8.68
C ARG A 57 -2.76 -2.83 -8.63
N VAL A 58 -3.64 -2.04 -8.03
CA VAL A 58 -5.01 -2.42 -7.67
C VAL A 58 -6.05 -1.57 -8.39
N GLY A 59 -5.70 -0.34 -8.77
CA GLY A 59 -6.61 0.60 -9.43
C GLY A 59 -6.99 1.78 -8.54
N PRO A 60 -7.72 2.78 -9.08
CA PRO A 60 -7.99 4.05 -8.42
C PRO A 60 -8.78 3.90 -7.11
N ASP A 61 -9.66 2.90 -7.05
CA ASP A 61 -10.55 2.65 -5.93
C ASP A 61 -9.98 1.73 -4.84
N TRP A 62 -8.68 1.45 -4.88
CA TRP A 62 -8.01 0.53 -3.96
C TRP A 62 -8.31 0.82 -2.47
N ARG A 63 -8.55 2.09 -2.11
CA ARG A 63 -8.85 2.51 -0.73
C ARG A 63 -10.16 1.94 -0.22
N GLN A 64 -11.14 1.71 -1.09
CA GLN A 64 -12.45 1.19 -0.73
C GLN A 64 -12.37 -0.25 -0.19
N LEU A 65 -11.27 -0.95 -0.45
CA LEU A 65 -11.02 -2.30 0.04
C LEU A 65 -10.66 -2.32 1.54
N PHE A 66 -10.29 -1.17 2.13
CA PHE A 66 -9.79 -1.10 3.50
C PHE A 66 -10.66 -0.19 4.35
N SER A 67 -11.08 -0.69 5.52
CA SER A 67 -11.83 0.10 6.50
C SER A 67 -10.98 1.21 7.13
N MET A 68 -9.66 1.02 7.17
CA MET A 68 -8.71 2.02 7.69
C MET A 68 -7.32 1.80 7.08
N VAL A 69 -6.66 2.92 6.80
CA VAL A 69 -5.29 2.98 6.28
C VAL A 69 -4.44 3.80 7.24
N ILE A 70 -3.43 3.17 7.83
CA ILE A 70 -2.49 3.79 8.76
C ILE A 70 -1.14 3.88 8.05
N VAL A 71 -0.63 5.10 7.88
CA VAL A 71 0.64 5.37 7.19
C VAL A 71 1.68 5.88 8.16
N GLN A 72 2.95 5.74 7.76
CA GLN A 72 4.10 6.12 8.57
C GLN A 72 4.06 5.52 9.98
N THR A 73 3.56 4.29 10.10
CA THR A 73 3.65 3.55 11.34
C THR A 73 5.12 3.35 11.66
N ASP A 74 5.59 3.65 12.86
CA ASP A 74 7.00 3.44 13.22
C ASP A 74 7.22 1.99 13.71
N LYS A 75 6.72 1.00 12.95
CA LYS A 75 6.80 -0.41 13.37
C LYS A 75 8.27 -0.80 13.62
N PRO A 76 8.58 -1.47 14.75
CA PRO A 76 7.63 -2.17 15.62
C PRO A 76 6.98 -1.33 16.73
N SER A 77 7.39 -0.08 16.99
CA SER A 77 6.89 0.73 18.12
C SER A 77 5.37 0.90 18.10
N PHE A 78 4.79 0.97 16.91
CA PHE A 78 3.33 1.03 16.69
C PHE A 78 2.53 -0.11 17.34
N PHE A 79 3.13 -1.27 17.62
CA PHE A 79 2.43 -2.43 18.21
C PHE A 79 2.78 -2.70 19.68
N THR A 80 3.70 -1.93 20.26
CA THR A 80 4.31 -2.25 21.55
C THR A 80 4.06 -1.24 22.66
N ASP A 81 3.25 -0.19 22.42
CA ASP A 81 2.73 0.75 23.44
C ASP A 81 1.20 0.71 23.52
#